data_AF-A0A3R6WDA4-F1
#
_entry.id   AF-A0A3R6WDA4-F1
#
_cell.length_a   1.000
_cell.length_b   1.000
_cell.length_c   1.000
_cell.angle_alpha   90.00
_cell.angle_beta   90.00
_cell.angle_gamma   90.00
#
_symmetry.space_group_name_H-M   'P 1'
#
loop_
_entity.id
_entity.type
_entity.pdbx_description
1 polymer ?
#
loop_
_entity_poly.entity_id
_entity_poly.type
_entity_poly.pdbx_seq_one_letter_code
_entity_poly.pdbx_strand_id
1 'polypeptide(L)'
;MRLVATAAAAILGTFLGTSVDAIAPIEIKGNRLFEYGTGKPFHAKGIDYYPRPNSGDSNVNNLDFFTDDHEHIWKPHVAEFIALGINAVRLYAVDSSKSHDKFMCALSEAGIYVLVDLAASCEDCAITKDPYPACYPAPLKTRGQQIIAAFSKYNNVLAFSAGNEVNHYVDSMEISAPCQKKFIKDMRAYISSCATNMRYIPVGVVLADHQRSKNALYYACRTDPTDELENAECRSTDYLHSHLKPILLGYGLNAYLQCDPSASRWHVGPGYDKLLKDFTSYELAIPTILTEFGCLNVNFPTVDGFQSQRTWVDA
;
A
#
# COMPACT_ATOMS: atom_id res chain seq x y z
N MET A 1 34.59 72.49 8.90
CA MET A 1 33.32 71.83 8.50
C MET A 1 33.56 70.34 8.50
N ARG A 2 33.20 69.62 9.58
CA ARG A 2 33.37 68.16 9.68
C ARG A 2 32.08 67.50 9.21
N LEU A 3 32.10 66.80 8.08
CA LEU A 3 31.00 65.94 7.65
C LEU A 3 31.04 64.64 8.47
N VAL A 4 29.94 64.35 9.16
CA VAL A 4 29.69 63.05 9.80
C VAL A 4 28.97 62.20 8.76
N ALA A 5 29.58 61.11 8.32
CA ALA A 5 28.94 60.11 7.50
C ALA A 5 28.32 59.04 8.41
N THR A 6 26.99 59.01 8.50
CA THR A 6 26.22 57.95 9.14
C THR A 6 26.16 56.74 8.22
N ALA A 7 26.76 55.62 8.65
CA ALA A 7 26.60 54.33 7.98
C ALA A 7 25.29 53.66 8.44
N ALA A 8 24.36 53.45 7.51
CA ALA A 8 23.17 52.65 7.74
C ALA A 8 23.51 51.18 7.47
N ALA A 9 23.48 50.33 8.50
CA ALA A 9 23.64 48.89 8.37
C ALA A 9 22.30 48.27 7.95
N ALA A 10 22.22 47.76 6.73
CA ALA A 10 21.09 46.94 6.27
C ALA A 10 21.26 45.52 6.83
N ILE A 11 20.39 45.12 7.74
CA ILE A 11 20.30 43.75 8.24
C ILE A 11 19.53 42.94 7.18
N LEU A 12 20.24 42.18 6.34
CA LEU A 12 19.63 41.12 5.55
C LEU A 12 19.21 39.99 6.51
N GLY A 13 17.92 39.91 6.81
CA GLY A 13 17.34 38.75 7.48
C GLY A 13 17.40 37.55 6.55
N THR A 14 18.27 36.59 6.85
CA THR A 14 18.21 35.25 6.25
C THR A 14 16.96 34.55 6.74
N PHE A 15 15.95 34.45 5.88
CA PHE A 15 14.88 33.47 6.03
C PHE A 15 15.51 32.07 5.94
N LEU A 16 15.81 31.47 7.09
CA LEU A 16 16.00 30.03 7.18
C LEU A 16 14.62 29.39 7.01
N GLY A 17 14.24 29.14 5.75
CA GLY A 17 13.13 28.25 5.47
C GLY A 17 13.51 26.87 6.00
N THR A 18 12.77 26.36 6.97
CA THR A 18 12.82 24.95 7.34
C THR A 18 12.29 24.17 6.14
N SER A 19 13.18 23.65 5.29
CA SER A 19 12.81 22.58 4.38
C SER A 19 12.45 21.39 5.25
N VAL A 20 11.15 21.11 5.40
CA VAL A 20 10.72 19.77 5.80
C VAL A 20 11.14 18.88 4.64
N ASP A 21 12.22 18.13 4.80
CA ASP A 21 12.57 17.09 3.85
C ASP A 21 11.41 16.10 3.87
N ALA A 22 10.61 16.12 2.79
CA ALA A 22 9.58 15.12 2.59
C ALA A 22 10.22 13.74 2.64
N ILE A 23 9.58 12.79 3.32
CA ILE A 23 10.07 11.41 3.41
C ILE A 23 10.44 10.88 2.03
N ALA A 24 11.57 10.19 1.93
CA ALA A 24 12.03 9.64 0.66
C ALA A 24 11.01 8.59 0.16
N PRO A 25 10.61 8.60 -1.12
CA PRO A 25 9.79 7.52 -1.67
C PRO A 25 10.47 6.15 -1.54
N ILE A 26 9.68 5.08 -1.60
CA ILE A 26 10.22 3.72 -1.74
C ILE A 26 10.33 3.36 -3.23
N GLU A 27 11.48 2.83 -3.62
CA GLU A 27 11.74 2.26 -4.93
C GLU A 27 11.87 0.73 -4.85
N ILE A 28 11.63 0.05 -5.97
CA ILE A 28 11.73 -1.41 -6.07
C ILE A 28 12.91 -1.75 -6.96
N LYS A 29 13.78 -2.64 -6.48
CA LYS A 29 14.89 -3.21 -7.24
C LYS A 29 14.79 -4.74 -7.19
N GLY A 30 14.48 -5.35 -8.33
CA GLY A 30 14.13 -6.77 -8.39
C GLY A 30 12.86 -7.05 -7.58
N ASN A 31 12.95 -7.97 -6.62
CA ASN A 31 11.84 -8.33 -5.73
C ASN A 31 11.95 -7.69 -4.33
N ARG A 32 12.71 -6.60 -4.17
CA ARG A 32 12.96 -5.95 -2.87
C ARG A 32 12.68 -4.44 -2.91
N LEU A 33 12.34 -3.90 -1.75
CA LEU A 33 12.00 -2.50 -1.53
C LEU A 33 13.18 -1.76 -0.92
N PHE A 34 13.40 -0.51 -1.33
CA PHE A 34 14.49 0.33 -0.84
C PHE A 34 14.05 1.79 -0.72
N GLU A 35 14.57 2.51 0.26
CA GLU A 35 14.44 3.97 0.32
C GLU A 35 15.18 4.61 -0.87
N TYR A 36 14.48 5.47 -1.60
CA TYR A 36 15.05 6.18 -2.74
C TYR A 36 16.20 7.10 -2.31
N GLY A 37 17.26 7.17 -3.12
CA GLY A 37 18.43 8.01 -2.87
C GLY A 37 19.44 7.43 -1.87
N THR A 38 18.98 6.80 -0.78
CA THR A 38 19.87 6.16 0.21
C THR A 38 20.20 4.71 -0.15
N GLY A 39 19.28 4.02 -0.82
CA GLY A 39 19.40 2.59 -1.12
C GLY A 39 19.26 1.68 0.10
N LYS A 40 18.80 2.21 1.24
CA LYS A 40 18.57 1.42 2.46
C LYS A 40 17.41 0.45 2.25
N PRO A 41 17.52 -0.84 2.62
CA PRO A 41 16.42 -1.79 2.52
C PRO A 41 15.20 -1.33 3.33
N PHE A 42 14.03 -1.39 2.70
CA PHE A 42 12.75 -1.12 3.33
C PHE A 42 12.02 -2.43 3.61
N HIS A 43 11.63 -2.64 4.86
CA HIS A 43 10.80 -3.76 5.30
C HIS A 43 9.52 -3.20 5.88
N ALA A 44 8.38 -3.54 5.29
CA ALA A 44 7.09 -3.09 5.78
C ALA A 44 6.80 -3.71 7.16
N LYS A 45 6.51 -2.85 8.14
CA LYS A 45 6.01 -3.17 9.47
C LYS A 45 4.70 -2.40 9.60
N GLY A 46 3.62 -3.05 9.17
CA GLY A 46 2.36 -2.39 8.90
C GLY A 46 1.26 -2.72 9.89
N ILE A 47 0.20 -1.90 9.87
CA ILE A 47 -1.11 -2.22 10.43
C ILE A 47 -2.20 -1.85 9.41
N ASP A 48 -3.25 -2.65 9.38
CA ASP A 48 -4.50 -2.31 8.70
C ASP A 48 -5.26 -1.27 9.51
N TYR A 49 -5.40 -0.07 8.96
CA TYR A 49 -5.95 1.06 9.69
C TYR A 49 -7.28 1.51 9.09
N TYR A 50 -8.37 1.21 9.81
CA TYR A 50 -9.71 1.69 9.47
C TYR A 50 -10.43 2.07 10.77
N PRO A 51 -10.36 3.36 11.19
CA PRO A 51 -10.82 3.80 12.51
C PRO A 51 -12.35 3.99 12.54
N ARG A 52 -13.11 3.04 11.99
CA ARG A 52 -14.57 3.06 12.04
C ARG A 52 -15.04 2.86 13.48
N PRO A 53 -15.85 3.79 14.04
CA PRO A 53 -16.47 3.60 15.34
C PRO A 53 -17.36 2.36 15.40
N ASN A 54 -17.42 1.69 16.55
CA ASN A 54 -18.27 0.51 16.76
C ASN A 54 -19.78 0.84 16.89
N SER A 55 -20.15 2.12 16.93
CA SER A 55 -21.53 2.59 17.09
C SER A 55 -21.69 4.05 16.60
N GLY A 56 -22.93 4.52 16.46
CA GLY A 56 -23.26 5.89 16.02
C GLY A 56 -23.32 6.06 14.50
N ASP A 57 -23.62 7.28 14.06
CA ASP A 57 -23.86 7.62 12.64
C ASP A 57 -22.63 7.39 11.76
N SER A 58 -21.43 7.41 12.37
CA SER A 58 -20.17 7.12 11.69
C SER A 58 -19.83 5.63 11.64
N ASN A 59 -20.66 4.71 12.16
CA ASN A 59 -20.45 3.27 11.97
C ASN A 59 -20.88 2.82 10.56
N VAL A 60 -20.18 3.34 9.55
CA VAL A 60 -20.47 3.10 8.13
C VAL A 60 -19.30 2.37 7.48
N ASN A 61 -19.61 1.36 6.67
CA ASN A 61 -18.62 0.65 5.87
C ASN A 61 -18.17 1.51 4.69
N ASN A 62 -16.87 1.46 4.37
CA ASN A 62 -16.20 2.20 3.30
C ASN A 62 -16.33 3.74 3.39
N LEU A 63 -16.61 4.28 4.57
CA LEU A 63 -16.51 5.71 4.80
C LEU A 63 -15.03 6.09 4.88
N ASP A 64 -14.62 7.11 4.14
CA ASP A 64 -13.25 7.61 4.19
C ASP A 64 -13.02 8.44 5.46
N PHE A 65 -12.41 7.80 6.46
CA PHE A 65 -12.02 8.43 7.71
C PHE A 65 -10.66 9.13 7.63
N PHE A 66 -9.97 9.11 6.50
CA PHE A 66 -8.61 9.63 6.35
C PHE A 66 -8.60 11.07 5.81
N THR A 67 -9.77 11.63 5.52
CA THR A 67 -9.91 13.00 5.03
C THR A 67 -9.54 14.02 6.11
N ASP A 68 -9.22 15.24 5.67
CA ASP A 68 -8.92 16.37 6.57
C ASP A 68 -10.10 16.73 7.47
N ASP A 69 -11.35 16.43 7.05
CA ASP A 69 -12.58 16.63 7.82
C ASP A 69 -12.63 15.71 9.06
N HIS A 70 -11.96 14.56 9.00
CA HIS A 70 -11.90 13.55 10.06
C HIS A 70 -10.62 13.62 10.90
N GLU A 71 -9.86 14.73 10.84
CA GLU A 71 -8.60 14.90 11.59
C GLU A 71 -8.71 14.53 13.07
N HIS A 72 -9.79 14.94 13.72
CA HIS A 72 -10.05 14.66 15.13
C HIS A 72 -10.14 13.15 15.47
N ILE A 73 -10.44 12.29 14.50
CA ILE A 73 -10.53 10.84 14.66
C ILE A 73 -9.13 10.21 14.58
N TRP A 74 -8.38 10.52 13.53
CA TRP A 74 -7.13 9.81 13.25
C TRP A 74 -5.89 10.44 13.87
N LYS A 75 -5.90 11.76 14.13
CA LYS A 75 -4.72 12.47 14.65
C LYS A 75 -4.20 11.91 15.98
N PRO A 76 -5.04 11.54 16.97
CA PRO A 76 -4.57 10.94 18.20
C PRO A 76 -3.85 9.59 18.00
N HIS A 77 -4.23 8.83 16.96
CA HIS A 77 -3.70 7.48 16.72
C HIS A 77 -2.26 7.52 16.17
N VAL A 78 -1.81 8.65 15.62
CA VAL A 78 -0.43 8.80 15.11
C VAL A 78 0.61 8.59 16.22
N ALA A 79 0.33 9.03 17.45
CA ALA A 79 1.21 8.79 18.59
C ALA A 79 1.34 7.29 18.90
N GLU A 80 0.25 6.54 18.77
CA GLU A 80 0.22 5.09 18.96
C GLU A 80 0.97 4.35 17.85
N PHE A 81 0.89 4.84 16.60
CA PHE A 81 1.69 4.30 15.50
C PHE A 81 3.19 4.42 15.76
N ILE A 82 3.63 5.58 16.25
CA ILE A 82 5.02 5.81 16.63
C ILE A 82 5.42 4.88 17.79
N ALA A 83 4.57 4.75 18.80
CA ALA A 83 4.82 3.87 19.95
C ALA A 83 4.93 2.38 19.54
N LEU A 84 4.10 1.94 18.59
CA LEU A 84 4.16 0.60 18.00
C LEU A 84 5.37 0.40 17.07
N GLY A 85 6.00 1.49 16.60
CA GLY A 85 7.14 1.44 15.69
C GLY A 85 6.78 0.94 14.29
N ILE A 86 5.53 1.15 13.86
CA ILE A 86 5.10 0.83 12.49
C ILE A 86 5.70 1.83 11.51
N ASN A 87 5.86 1.40 10.25
CA ASN A 87 6.30 2.26 9.16
C ASN A 87 5.37 2.18 7.94
N ALA A 88 4.24 1.47 8.05
CA ALA A 88 3.26 1.36 7.00
C ALA A 88 1.83 1.29 7.57
N VAL A 89 0.86 1.84 6.84
CA VAL A 89 -0.57 1.60 7.06
C VAL A 89 -1.25 1.22 5.76
N ARG A 90 -2.32 0.44 5.84
CA ARG A 90 -3.16 0.11 4.68
C ARG A 90 -4.52 0.77 4.78
N LEU A 91 -4.97 1.41 3.69
CA LEU A 91 -6.26 2.09 3.58
C LEU A 91 -7.18 1.33 2.62
N TYR A 92 -8.32 0.88 3.13
CA TYR A 92 -9.29 0.07 2.37
C TYR A 92 -10.28 0.90 1.54
N ALA A 93 -10.53 2.14 1.93
CA ALA A 93 -11.51 3.00 1.28
C ALA A 93 -11.11 4.46 1.38
N VAL A 94 -10.96 5.11 0.23
CA VAL A 94 -10.68 6.53 0.11
C VAL A 94 -11.66 7.19 -0.87
N ASP A 95 -11.96 8.47 -0.64
CA ASP A 95 -12.72 9.36 -1.49
C ASP A 95 -11.78 10.38 -2.13
N SER A 96 -11.45 10.15 -3.41
CA SER A 96 -10.54 11.01 -4.18
C SER A 96 -11.03 12.44 -4.41
N SER A 97 -12.28 12.76 -4.07
CA SER A 97 -12.82 14.13 -4.16
C SER A 97 -12.48 15.00 -2.94
N LYS A 98 -11.98 14.39 -1.86
CA LYS A 98 -11.64 15.03 -0.60
C LYS A 98 -10.13 15.16 -0.42
N SER A 99 -9.73 16.08 0.46
CA SER A 99 -8.32 16.27 0.80
C SER A 99 -7.88 15.28 1.87
N HIS A 100 -6.67 14.75 1.72
CA HIS A 100 -5.97 13.88 2.68
C HIS A 100 -4.64 14.50 3.11
N ASP A 101 -4.41 15.78 2.79
CA ASP A 101 -3.12 16.44 2.97
C ASP A 101 -2.65 16.37 4.43
N LYS A 102 -3.56 16.57 5.40
CA LYS A 102 -3.20 16.52 6.82
C LYS A 102 -2.85 15.11 7.28
N PHE A 103 -3.61 14.10 6.85
CA PHE A 103 -3.36 12.71 7.21
C PHE A 103 -2.02 12.23 6.63
N MET A 104 -1.82 12.45 5.33
CA MET A 104 -0.59 12.05 4.64
C MET A 104 0.64 12.79 5.18
N CYS A 105 0.51 14.07 5.52
CA CYS A 105 1.58 14.86 6.15
C CYS A 105 1.94 14.30 7.53
N ALA A 106 0.95 14.06 8.40
CA ALA A 106 1.20 13.52 9.74
C ALA A 106 1.88 12.14 9.69
N LEU A 107 1.49 11.27 8.76
CA LEU A 107 2.17 9.99 8.56
C LEU A 107 3.58 10.15 7.99
N SER A 108 3.78 11.07 7.05
CA SER A 108 5.11 11.38 6.49
C SER A 108 6.07 11.88 7.58
N GLU A 109 5.63 12.78 8.45
CA GLU A 109 6.40 13.28 9.61
C GLU A 109 6.77 12.15 10.58
N ALA A 110 5.90 11.15 10.72
CA ALA A 110 6.13 9.96 11.54
C ALA A 110 6.97 8.87 10.84
N GLY A 111 7.38 9.05 9.58
CA GLY A 111 8.12 8.03 8.83
C GLY A 111 7.26 6.86 8.33
N ILE A 112 5.95 7.07 8.18
CA ILE A 112 4.96 6.05 7.86
C ILE A 112 4.50 6.18 6.41
N TYR A 113 4.57 5.05 5.68
CA TYR A 113 4.08 4.89 4.32
C TYR A 113 2.65 4.34 4.27
N VAL A 114 2.01 4.47 3.11
CA VAL A 114 0.60 4.14 2.92
C VAL A 114 0.42 3.23 1.71
N LEU A 115 -0.24 2.09 1.90
CA LEU A 115 -0.79 1.26 0.83
C LEU A 115 -2.26 1.65 0.65
N VAL A 116 -2.65 2.06 -0.56
CA VAL A 116 -4.00 2.57 -0.85
C VAL A 116 -4.75 1.60 -1.76
N ASP A 117 -5.88 1.08 -1.31
CA ASP A 117 -6.75 0.25 -2.15
C ASP A 117 -7.56 1.13 -3.12
N LEU A 118 -7.57 0.75 -4.40
CA LEU A 118 -8.32 1.42 -5.46
C LEU A 118 -9.78 0.96 -5.52
N ALA A 119 -10.02 -0.27 -5.09
CA ALA A 119 -11.34 -0.86 -4.97
C ALA A 119 -11.92 -0.60 -3.57
N ALA A 120 -13.24 -0.70 -3.44
CA ALA A 120 -13.94 -0.64 -2.16
C ALA A 120 -15.23 -1.47 -2.21
N SER A 121 -15.84 -1.75 -1.07
CA SER A 121 -17.11 -2.48 -1.00
C SER A 121 -18.30 -1.54 -1.26
N CYS A 122 -18.41 -1.03 -2.49
CA CYS A 122 -19.54 -0.25 -3.01
C CYS A 122 -19.94 -0.69 -4.42
N GLU A 123 -21.11 -0.26 -4.88
CA GLU A 123 -21.61 -0.54 -6.24
C GLU A 123 -20.59 -0.06 -7.29
N ASP A 124 -20.25 -0.94 -8.23
CA ASP A 124 -19.25 -0.72 -9.29
C ASP A 124 -17.86 -0.27 -8.84
N CYS A 125 -17.54 -0.42 -7.54
CA CYS A 125 -16.25 -0.05 -6.95
C CYS A 125 -15.25 -1.20 -6.87
N ALA A 126 -15.57 -2.38 -7.41
CA ALA A 126 -14.71 -3.55 -7.39
C ALA A 126 -14.99 -4.45 -8.59
N ILE A 127 -14.09 -5.40 -8.85
CA ILE A 127 -14.30 -6.46 -9.84
C ILE A 127 -15.48 -7.32 -9.36
N THR A 128 -16.46 -7.54 -10.25
CA THR A 128 -17.66 -8.33 -9.93
C THR A 128 -17.39 -9.83 -10.05
N LYS A 129 -18.41 -10.64 -9.76
CA LYS A 129 -18.35 -12.10 -9.89
C LYS A 129 -18.69 -12.60 -11.31
N ASP A 130 -19.01 -11.70 -12.24
CA ASP A 130 -19.37 -12.06 -13.60
C ASP A 130 -18.15 -12.60 -14.37
N PRO A 131 -18.32 -13.40 -15.44
CA PRO A 131 -17.21 -13.82 -16.27
C PRO A 131 -16.57 -12.64 -17.02
N TYR A 132 -15.27 -12.75 -17.31
CA TYR A 132 -14.58 -11.82 -18.19
C TYR A 132 -15.29 -11.70 -19.56
N PRO A 133 -15.50 -10.49 -20.10
CA PRO A 133 -15.02 -9.19 -19.60
C PRO A 133 -16.03 -8.42 -18.71
N ALA A 134 -17.21 -8.98 -18.43
CA ALA A 134 -18.29 -8.28 -17.72
C ALA A 134 -17.93 -7.91 -16.27
N CYS A 135 -17.00 -8.63 -15.64
CA CYS A 135 -16.56 -8.35 -14.28
C CYS A 135 -15.81 -7.04 -14.05
N TYR A 136 -15.45 -6.31 -15.10
CA TYR A 136 -14.72 -5.05 -14.99
C TYR A 136 -15.61 -3.86 -15.37
N PRO A 137 -16.31 -3.25 -14.40
CA PRO A 137 -17.21 -2.14 -14.67
C PRO A 137 -16.42 -0.85 -15.00
N ALA A 138 -16.93 -0.06 -15.94
CA ALA A 138 -16.28 1.20 -16.35
C ALA A 138 -16.13 2.24 -15.21
N PRO A 139 -17.08 2.37 -14.26
CA PRO A 139 -16.88 3.22 -13.08
C PRO A 139 -15.64 2.86 -12.25
N LEU A 140 -15.31 1.57 -12.10
CA LEU A 140 -14.10 1.14 -11.38
C LEU A 140 -12.82 1.70 -12.01
N LYS A 141 -12.74 1.68 -13.35
CA LYS A 141 -11.60 2.28 -14.06
C LYS A 141 -11.45 3.76 -13.70
N THR A 142 -12.56 4.50 -13.76
CA THR A 142 -12.58 5.94 -13.48
C THR A 142 -12.18 6.22 -12.03
N ARG A 143 -12.75 5.45 -11.10
CA ARG A 143 -12.41 5.50 -9.67
C ARG A 143 -10.91 5.31 -9.42
N GLY A 144 -10.33 4.25 -9.98
CA GLY A 144 -8.90 3.96 -9.80
C GLY A 144 -8.01 5.09 -10.31
N GLN A 145 -8.34 5.67 -11.48
CA GLN A 145 -7.61 6.81 -12.04
C GLN A 145 -7.70 8.06 -11.15
N GLN A 146 -8.88 8.35 -10.61
CA GLN A 146 -9.08 9.50 -9.71
C GLN A 146 -8.32 9.35 -8.39
N ILE A 147 -8.32 8.16 -7.79
CA ILE A 147 -7.54 7.87 -6.58
C ILE A 147 -6.04 8.01 -6.87
N ILE A 148 -5.55 7.41 -7.96
CA ILE A 148 -4.14 7.54 -8.36
C ILE A 148 -3.77 9.02 -8.54
N ALA A 149 -4.60 9.81 -9.23
CA ALA A 149 -4.34 11.24 -9.42
C ALA A 149 -4.27 12.02 -8.10
N ALA A 150 -5.19 11.74 -7.17
CA ALA A 150 -5.26 12.41 -5.87
C ALA A 150 -4.08 12.06 -4.94
N PHE A 151 -3.62 10.80 -4.98
CA PHE A 151 -2.61 10.28 -4.04
C PHE A 151 -1.18 10.31 -4.57
N SER A 152 -0.96 10.40 -5.89
CA SER A 152 0.38 10.31 -6.46
C SER A 152 1.32 11.47 -6.12
N LYS A 153 0.79 12.58 -5.60
CA LYS A 153 1.56 13.72 -5.11
C LYS A 153 2.29 13.45 -3.78
N TYR A 154 1.86 12.48 -2.99
CA TYR A 154 2.46 12.22 -1.67
C TYR A 154 3.63 11.25 -1.79
N ASN A 155 4.79 11.58 -1.23
CA ASN A 155 5.98 10.70 -1.28
C ASN A 155 5.80 9.40 -0.50
N ASN A 156 4.99 9.43 0.56
CA ASN A 156 4.75 8.28 1.43
C ASN A 156 3.68 7.31 0.92
N VAL A 157 3.14 7.48 -0.29
CA VAL A 157 2.35 6.39 -0.89
C VAL A 157 3.30 5.31 -1.38
N LEU A 158 3.26 4.16 -0.69
CA LEU A 158 4.07 2.97 -0.96
C LEU A 158 3.62 2.30 -2.25
N ALA A 159 2.31 2.04 -2.36
CA ALA A 159 1.72 1.29 -3.46
C ALA A 159 0.20 1.48 -3.51
N PHE A 160 -0.37 1.17 -4.66
CA PHE A 160 -1.80 0.98 -4.86
C PHE A 160 -2.15 -0.50 -4.97
N SER A 161 -3.28 -0.91 -4.41
CA SER A 161 -3.87 -2.22 -4.64
C SER A 161 -5.06 -2.13 -5.57
N ALA A 162 -5.04 -2.86 -6.68
CA ALA A 162 -6.14 -2.92 -7.62
C ALA A 162 -7.30 -3.84 -7.16
N GLY A 163 -7.19 -4.50 -6.02
CA GLY A 163 -8.24 -5.37 -5.51
C GLY A 163 -7.83 -6.11 -4.24
N ASN A 164 -8.81 -6.51 -3.45
CA ASN A 164 -8.64 -7.27 -2.22
C ASN A 164 -9.41 -8.59 -2.32
N GLU A 165 -8.67 -9.70 -2.38
CA GLU A 165 -9.19 -11.07 -2.32
C GLU A 165 -10.28 -11.43 -3.34
N VAL A 166 -10.36 -10.74 -4.47
CA VAL A 166 -11.46 -10.92 -5.45
C VAL A 166 -11.65 -12.39 -5.85
N ASN A 167 -10.55 -13.12 -6.09
CA ASN A 167 -10.59 -14.53 -6.52
C ASN A 167 -11.06 -15.48 -5.41
N HIS A 168 -11.21 -15.00 -4.16
CA HIS A 168 -11.77 -15.78 -3.05
C HIS A 168 -13.30 -15.85 -3.12
N TYR A 169 -13.96 -14.92 -3.83
CA TYR A 169 -15.43 -14.83 -3.90
C TYR A 169 -16.06 -15.59 -5.08
N VAL A 170 -15.25 -16.31 -5.86
CA VAL A 170 -15.66 -17.10 -7.02
C VAL A 170 -15.09 -18.53 -6.90
N ASP A 171 -15.77 -19.49 -7.52
CA ASP A 171 -15.37 -20.91 -7.45
C ASP A 171 -14.00 -21.17 -8.12
N SER A 172 -13.66 -20.36 -9.12
CA SER A 172 -12.44 -20.49 -9.91
C SER A 172 -11.86 -19.11 -10.20
N MET A 173 -10.56 -18.92 -9.97
CA MET A 173 -9.90 -17.63 -10.20
C MET A 173 -9.98 -17.18 -11.67
N GLU A 174 -10.15 -18.11 -12.60
CA GLU A 174 -10.30 -17.89 -14.04
C GLU A 174 -11.50 -17.00 -14.38
N ILE A 175 -12.48 -16.88 -13.48
CA ILE A 175 -13.66 -16.01 -13.64
C ILE A 175 -13.27 -14.54 -13.47
N SER A 176 -12.62 -14.20 -12.35
CA SER A 176 -12.36 -12.81 -11.94
C SER A 176 -10.93 -12.33 -12.22
N ALA A 177 -9.93 -13.22 -12.21
CA ALA A 177 -8.53 -12.86 -12.34
C ALA A 177 -8.20 -12.15 -13.68
N PRO A 178 -8.81 -12.50 -14.83
CA PRO A 178 -8.59 -11.74 -16.06
C PRO A 178 -9.06 -10.28 -15.97
N CYS A 179 -10.21 -10.02 -15.35
CA CYS A 179 -10.70 -8.65 -15.10
C CYS A 179 -9.77 -7.90 -14.14
N GLN A 180 -9.33 -8.57 -13.08
CA GLN A 180 -8.40 -8.00 -12.10
C GLN A 180 -7.06 -7.61 -12.76
N LYS A 181 -6.51 -8.48 -13.60
CA LYS A 181 -5.28 -8.23 -14.37
C LYS A 181 -5.47 -7.08 -15.37
N LYS A 182 -6.63 -7.00 -16.03
CA LYS A 182 -6.98 -5.89 -16.92
C LYS A 182 -7.07 -4.56 -16.17
N PHE A 183 -7.62 -4.54 -14.96
CA PHE A 183 -7.68 -3.33 -14.13
C PHE A 183 -6.28 -2.87 -13.72
N ILE A 184 -5.41 -3.77 -13.26
CA ILE A 184 -3.99 -3.47 -12.99
C ILE A 184 -3.32 -2.85 -14.22
N LYS A 185 -3.46 -3.48 -15.39
CA LYS A 185 -2.90 -3.00 -16.65
C LYS A 185 -3.37 -1.58 -16.99
N ASP A 186 -4.67 -1.31 -16.85
CA ASP A 186 -5.24 0.02 -17.14
C ASP A 186 -4.75 1.11 -16.18
N MET A 187 -4.60 0.79 -14.90
CA MET A 187 -4.08 1.74 -13.90
C MET A 187 -2.62 2.09 -14.17
N ARG A 188 -1.82 1.08 -14.54
CA ARG A 188 -0.43 1.30 -14.92
C ARG A 188 -0.31 2.09 -16.22
N ALA A 189 -1.15 1.80 -17.22
CA ALA A 189 -1.19 2.57 -18.45
C ALA A 189 -1.55 4.05 -18.17
N TYR A 190 -2.47 4.30 -17.24
CA TYR A 190 -2.81 5.65 -16.80
C TYR A 190 -1.61 6.37 -16.16
N ILE A 191 -0.94 5.75 -15.18
CA ILE A 191 0.26 6.32 -14.55
C ILE A 191 1.33 6.63 -15.62
N SER A 192 1.60 5.69 -16.52
CA SER A 192 2.56 5.88 -17.62
C SER A 192 2.17 7.03 -18.54
N SER A 193 0.88 7.22 -18.83
CA SER A 193 0.39 8.34 -19.65
C SER A 193 0.57 9.71 -18.98
N CYS A 194 0.71 9.73 -17.65
CA CYS A 194 0.90 10.94 -16.84
C CYS A 194 2.34 11.11 -16.33
N ALA A 195 3.29 10.30 -16.80
CA ALA A 195 4.64 10.18 -16.23
C ALA A 195 5.46 11.48 -16.18
N THR A 196 5.08 12.51 -16.94
CA THR A 196 5.72 13.83 -16.90
C THR A 196 5.35 14.65 -15.65
N ASN A 197 4.22 14.37 -15.02
CA ASN A 197 3.66 15.15 -13.91
C ASN A 197 3.25 14.28 -12.71
N MET A 198 3.47 12.98 -12.76
CA MET A 198 3.03 12.02 -11.76
C MET A 198 4.17 11.10 -11.35
N ARG A 199 4.38 10.95 -10.04
CA ARG A 199 5.32 9.96 -9.51
C ARG A 199 4.84 8.57 -9.91
N TYR A 200 5.77 7.75 -10.41
CA TYR A 200 5.46 6.35 -10.67
C TYR A 200 5.28 5.61 -9.33
N ILE A 201 4.06 5.15 -9.07
CA ILE A 201 3.72 4.37 -7.87
C ILE A 201 3.34 2.97 -8.31
N PRO A 202 3.85 1.93 -7.62
CA PRO A 202 3.48 0.56 -7.93
C PRO A 202 1.99 0.28 -7.77
N VAL A 203 1.41 -0.42 -8.75
CA VAL A 203 0.05 -0.97 -8.68
C VAL A 203 0.15 -2.48 -8.65
N GLY A 204 -0.35 -3.09 -7.57
CA GLY A 204 -0.40 -4.54 -7.37
C GLY A 204 -1.80 -5.04 -7.09
N VAL A 205 -1.89 -6.22 -6.49
CA VAL A 205 -3.14 -6.83 -6.03
C VAL A 205 -2.92 -7.51 -4.69
N VAL A 206 -3.93 -7.48 -3.83
CA VAL A 206 -3.95 -8.20 -2.55
C VAL A 206 -4.85 -9.42 -2.68
N LEU A 207 -4.36 -10.59 -2.29
CA LEU A 207 -5.08 -11.85 -2.39
C LEU A 207 -5.16 -12.57 -1.05
N ALA A 208 -6.25 -13.32 -0.89
CA ALA A 208 -6.40 -14.28 0.20
C ALA A 208 -5.36 -15.39 0.05
N ASP A 209 -5.01 -16.01 1.16
CA ASP A 209 -4.25 -17.25 1.19
C ASP A 209 -5.06 -18.49 0.75
N HIS A 210 -5.62 -18.39 -0.45
CA HIS A 210 -6.45 -19.39 -1.11
C HIS A 210 -5.92 -19.62 -2.54
N GLN A 211 -5.75 -20.89 -2.95
CA GLN A 211 -5.11 -21.23 -4.23
C GLN A 211 -3.77 -20.49 -4.46
N ARG A 212 -3.00 -20.30 -3.38
CA ARG A 212 -1.78 -19.45 -3.29
C ARG A 212 -0.87 -19.56 -4.50
N SER A 213 -0.43 -20.77 -4.85
CA SER A 213 0.51 -20.98 -5.97
C SER A 213 -0.06 -20.49 -7.30
N LYS A 214 -1.32 -20.82 -7.61
CA LYS A 214 -1.95 -20.42 -8.88
C LYS A 214 -2.08 -18.91 -8.96
N ASN A 215 -2.56 -18.30 -7.89
CA ASN A 215 -2.71 -16.86 -7.77
C ASN A 215 -1.35 -16.14 -7.92
N ALA A 216 -0.34 -16.53 -7.14
CA ALA A 216 1.00 -15.94 -7.18
C ALA A 216 1.63 -16.01 -8.59
N LEU A 217 1.58 -17.18 -9.22
CA LEU A 217 2.16 -17.39 -10.55
C LEU A 217 1.38 -16.65 -11.64
N TYR A 218 0.06 -16.57 -11.55
CA TYR A 218 -0.79 -15.91 -12.55
C TYR A 218 -0.56 -14.39 -12.63
N TYR A 219 -0.45 -13.71 -11.48
CA TYR A 219 -0.19 -12.27 -11.45
C TYR A 219 1.28 -11.93 -11.77
N ALA A 220 2.18 -12.90 -11.65
CA ALA A 220 3.58 -12.78 -12.06
C ALA A 220 3.84 -13.06 -13.55
N CYS A 221 2.96 -13.81 -14.23
CA CYS A 221 3.15 -14.18 -15.64
C CYS A 221 2.53 -13.18 -16.61
N ARG A 222 3.07 -13.12 -17.83
CA ARG A 222 2.44 -12.47 -18.99
C ARG A 222 1.84 -13.55 -19.89
N THR A 223 0.68 -13.28 -20.47
CA THR A 223 0.16 -14.06 -21.59
C THR A 223 0.80 -13.62 -22.90
N ASP A 224 1.12 -12.33 -23.04
CA ASP A 224 1.93 -11.78 -24.14
C ASP A 224 3.26 -11.25 -23.58
N PRO A 225 4.43 -11.81 -23.94
CA PRO A 225 5.72 -11.36 -23.43
C PRO A 225 6.02 -9.88 -23.76
N THR A 226 5.39 -9.32 -24.79
CA THR A 226 5.53 -7.92 -25.22
C THR A 226 4.62 -6.96 -24.45
N ASP A 227 3.61 -7.46 -23.72
CA ASP A 227 2.72 -6.65 -22.91
C ASP A 227 3.34 -6.38 -21.52
N GLU A 228 4.22 -5.38 -21.47
CA GLU A 228 4.97 -5.03 -20.26
C GLU A 228 4.08 -4.55 -19.09
N LEU A 229 2.80 -4.26 -19.37
CA LEU A 229 1.83 -3.81 -18.39
C LEU A 229 0.96 -4.93 -17.82
N GLU A 230 1.05 -6.15 -18.36
CA GLU A 230 0.16 -7.26 -18.01
C GLU A 230 0.51 -7.95 -16.70
N ASN A 231 1.80 -8.22 -16.46
CA ASN A 231 2.26 -8.87 -15.24
C ASN A 231 2.76 -7.86 -14.21
N ALA A 232 2.85 -8.25 -12.95
CA ALA A 232 3.36 -7.39 -11.90
C ALA A 232 4.92 -7.27 -11.90
N GLU A 233 5.61 -7.63 -12.99
CA GLU A 233 7.08 -7.68 -13.06
C GLU A 233 7.78 -6.33 -13.11
N CYS A 234 8.74 -6.14 -12.20
CA CYS A 234 9.65 -4.99 -12.14
C CYS A 234 10.86 -5.21 -13.06
N ARG A 235 10.71 -5.14 -14.40
CA ARG A 235 11.88 -5.20 -15.29
C ARG A 235 12.14 -3.87 -15.98
N SER A 236 13.39 -3.40 -15.86
CA SER A 236 13.93 -2.34 -16.70
C SER A 236 14.77 -2.99 -17.79
N THR A 237 14.33 -2.91 -19.03
CA THR A 237 15.13 -3.35 -20.19
C THR A 237 15.60 -2.21 -21.08
N ASP A 238 15.29 -0.96 -20.74
CA ASP A 238 15.65 0.17 -21.62
C ASP A 238 16.59 1.18 -20.93
N TYR A 239 17.83 1.23 -21.42
CA TYR A 239 18.89 2.11 -20.92
C TYR A 239 18.58 3.60 -21.21
N LEU A 240 17.69 3.85 -22.18
CA LEU A 240 17.34 5.19 -22.66
C LEU A 240 16.24 5.89 -21.83
N HIS A 241 15.47 5.14 -21.03
CA HIS A 241 14.37 5.65 -20.19
C HIS A 241 14.61 5.41 -18.68
N SER A 242 15.87 5.32 -18.28
CA SER A 242 16.35 4.90 -16.94
C SER A 242 15.81 5.68 -15.74
N HIS A 243 15.04 6.76 -15.94
CA HIS A 243 14.49 7.63 -14.90
C HIS A 243 12.99 7.40 -14.64
N LEU A 244 12.31 6.62 -15.47
CA LEU A 244 10.87 6.28 -15.34
C LEU A 244 10.70 4.76 -15.44
N LYS A 245 11.26 4.02 -14.47
CA LYS A 245 11.11 2.56 -14.43
C LYS A 245 9.71 2.23 -13.88
N PRO A 246 8.90 1.41 -14.57
CA PRO A 246 7.67 0.91 -14.00
C PRO A 246 8.00 -0.06 -12.87
N ILE A 247 7.87 0.45 -11.65
CA ILE A 247 8.09 -0.25 -10.39
C ILE A 247 6.73 -0.72 -9.90
N LEU A 248 6.53 -2.01 -9.66
CA LEU A 248 5.21 -2.62 -9.39
C LEU A 248 5.18 -3.36 -8.07
N LEU A 249 4.05 -3.25 -7.36
CA LEU A 249 3.82 -4.04 -6.17
C LEU A 249 3.43 -5.41 -6.70
N GLY A 250 4.25 -6.41 -6.37
CA GLY A 250 4.12 -7.71 -6.96
C GLY A 250 2.88 -8.44 -6.55
N TYR A 251 2.72 -8.56 -5.23
CA TYR A 251 1.75 -9.46 -4.65
C TYR A 251 1.58 -9.13 -3.16
N GLY A 252 0.37 -8.73 -2.77
CA GLY A 252 -0.02 -8.68 -1.36
C GLY A 252 -0.70 -9.99 -0.97
N LEU A 253 -0.35 -10.53 0.19
CA LEU A 253 -0.97 -11.74 0.73
C LEU A 253 -1.58 -11.49 2.10
N ASN A 254 -2.86 -11.83 2.23
CA ASN A 254 -3.54 -11.91 3.51
C ASN A 254 -3.39 -13.33 4.05
N ALA A 255 -2.50 -13.51 5.03
CA ALA A 255 -2.10 -14.83 5.53
C ALA A 255 -2.24 -14.91 7.06
N TYR A 256 -3.17 -15.76 7.51
CA TYR A 256 -3.50 -15.97 8.92
C TYR A 256 -2.97 -17.32 9.40
N LEU A 257 -1.64 -17.51 9.32
CA LEU A 257 -1.01 -18.83 9.43
C LEU A 257 -0.46 -19.19 10.81
N GLN A 258 -0.31 -18.21 11.72
CA GLN A 258 0.15 -18.44 13.09
C GLN A 258 -0.98 -18.22 14.08
N CYS A 259 -1.60 -19.31 14.53
CA CYS A 259 -2.74 -19.29 15.44
C CYS A 259 -2.45 -20.04 16.76
N ASP A 260 -1.23 -20.53 16.97
CA ASP A 260 -0.89 -21.35 18.14
C ASP A 260 -0.70 -20.46 19.39
N PRO A 261 -1.54 -20.58 20.43
CA PRO A 261 -1.42 -19.79 21.66
C PRO A 261 -0.15 -20.12 22.48
N SER A 262 0.48 -21.26 22.20
CA SER A 262 1.72 -21.70 22.86
C SER A 262 2.99 -21.33 22.08
N ALA A 263 2.84 -20.62 20.95
CA ALA A 263 3.96 -20.20 20.12
C ALA A 263 4.98 -19.35 20.89
N SER A 264 6.26 -19.57 20.59
CA SER A 264 7.37 -18.84 21.17
C SER A 264 7.93 -17.83 20.17
N ARG A 265 8.39 -16.67 20.65
CA ARG A 265 9.03 -15.64 19.81
C ARG A 265 10.30 -16.10 19.09
N TRP A 266 10.82 -17.27 19.44
CA TRP A 266 12.08 -17.81 18.93
C TRP A 266 11.90 -18.83 17.80
N HIS A 267 10.66 -19.21 17.48
CA HIS A 267 10.37 -20.24 16.49
C HIS A 267 9.31 -19.77 15.51
N VAL A 268 9.64 -19.86 14.22
CA VAL A 268 8.67 -19.65 13.15
C VAL A 268 7.70 -20.82 13.13
N GLY A 269 6.40 -20.54 13.05
CA GLY A 269 5.37 -21.58 13.00
C GLY A 269 5.39 -22.36 11.68
N PRO A 270 4.91 -23.62 11.66
CA PRO A 270 4.95 -24.47 10.46
C PRO A 270 4.23 -23.86 9.25
N GLY A 271 3.20 -23.03 9.48
CA GLY A 271 2.50 -22.31 8.43
C GLY A 271 3.38 -21.29 7.70
N TYR A 272 4.13 -20.48 8.45
CA TYR A 272 5.07 -19.49 7.89
C TYR A 272 6.33 -20.14 7.32
N ASP A 273 6.82 -21.23 7.91
CA ASP A 273 7.89 -22.04 7.31
C ASP A 273 7.50 -22.58 5.93
N LYS A 274 6.25 -23.08 5.80
CA LYS A 274 5.72 -23.51 4.51
C LYS A 274 5.57 -22.32 3.56
N LEU A 275 5.06 -21.20 4.04
CA LEU A 275 4.91 -19.98 3.23
C LEU A 275 6.25 -19.53 2.64
N LEU A 276 7.30 -19.49 3.45
CA LEU A 276 8.65 -19.13 2.99
C LEU A 276 9.16 -20.11 1.92
N LYS A 277 8.98 -21.42 2.13
CA LYS A 277 9.36 -22.45 1.14
C LYS A 277 8.60 -22.28 -0.17
N ASP A 278 7.28 -22.08 -0.10
CA ASP A 278 6.42 -21.86 -1.26
C ASP A 278 6.90 -20.64 -2.06
N PHE A 279 7.02 -19.46 -1.43
CA PHE A 279 7.43 -18.23 -2.13
C PHE A 279 8.88 -18.26 -2.63
N THR A 280 9.78 -18.97 -1.92
CA THR A 280 11.14 -19.22 -2.42
C THR A 280 11.09 -20.06 -3.69
N SER A 281 10.24 -21.09 -3.74
CA SER A 281 10.10 -21.98 -4.90
C SER A 281 9.45 -21.32 -6.12
N TYR A 282 8.64 -20.27 -5.92
CA TYR A 282 8.00 -19.55 -7.02
C TYR A 282 8.95 -18.63 -7.78
N GLU A 283 10.09 -18.26 -7.18
CA GLU A 283 11.10 -17.37 -7.77
C GLU A 283 10.51 -16.08 -8.35
N LEU A 284 9.54 -15.51 -7.64
CA LEU A 284 8.82 -14.34 -8.09
C LEU A 284 9.77 -13.14 -8.33
N ALA A 285 9.68 -12.54 -9.52
CA ALA A 285 10.44 -11.35 -9.92
C ALA A 285 9.89 -10.04 -9.31
N ILE A 286 9.00 -10.16 -8.32
CA ILE A 286 8.14 -9.09 -7.84
C ILE A 286 8.14 -9.08 -6.31
N PRO A 287 8.13 -7.91 -5.66
CA PRO A 287 8.09 -7.86 -4.21
C PRO A 287 6.77 -8.42 -3.69
N THR A 288 6.88 -9.25 -2.66
CA THR A 288 5.74 -9.80 -1.94
C THR A 288 5.70 -9.21 -0.54
N ILE A 289 4.52 -8.79 -0.09
CA ILE A 289 4.30 -8.26 1.25
C ILE A 289 3.11 -9.00 1.88
N LEU A 290 3.20 -9.31 3.17
CA LEU A 290 2.04 -9.70 3.96
C LEU A 290 1.20 -8.45 4.22
N THR A 291 0.04 -8.37 3.58
CA THR A 291 -0.86 -7.22 3.69
C THR A 291 -1.86 -7.36 4.81
N GLU A 292 -2.15 -8.59 5.23
CA GLU A 292 -2.86 -8.88 6.46
C GLU A 292 -2.21 -10.11 7.11
N PHE A 293 -2.10 -10.08 8.42
CA PHE A 293 -1.74 -11.20 9.28
C PHE A 293 -2.32 -10.93 10.67
N GLY A 294 -2.27 -11.92 11.56
CA GLY A 294 -2.89 -11.77 12.87
C GLY A 294 -4.04 -12.73 13.13
N CYS A 295 -3.88 -14.03 12.92
CA CYS A 295 -4.93 -15.04 13.15
C CYS A 295 -5.53 -15.00 14.57
N LEU A 296 -6.85 -15.01 14.73
CA LEU A 296 -7.49 -14.99 16.06
C LEU A 296 -7.65 -16.40 16.64
N ASN A 297 -7.42 -16.56 17.95
CA ASN A 297 -7.62 -17.81 18.69
C ASN A 297 -8.14 -17.48 20.10
N VAL A 298 -9.17 -18.20 20.55
CA VAL A 298 -9.77 -18.04 21.89
C VAL A 298 -8.82 -18.34 23.04
N ASN A 299 -7.75 -19.09 22.77
CA ASN A 299 -6.74 -19.46 23.75
C ASN A 299 -5.64 -18.39 23.94
N PHE A 300 -5.66 -17.29 23.18
CA PHE A 300 -4.70 -16.21 23.40
C PHE A 300 -4.95 -15.50 24.74
N PRO A 301 -3.88 -15.01 25.40
CA PRO A 301 -4.05 -14.28 26.64
C PRO A 301 -4.92 -13.03 26.42
N THR A 302 -5.50 -12.53 27.50
CA THR A 302 -6.28 -11.29 27.49
C THR A 302 -5.68 -10.29 28.47
N VAL A 303 -5.81 -9.00 28.17
CA VAL A 303 -5.54 -7.87 29.07
C VAL A 303 -6.85 -7.10 29.20
N ASP A 304 -7.35 -6.98 30.43
CA ASP A 304 -8.62 -6.30 30.75
C ASP A 304 -9.84 -6.78 29.94
N GLY A 305 -9.86 -8.08 29.62
CA GLY A 305 -10.93 -8.71 28.83
C GLY A 305 -10.78 -8.55 27.31
N PHE A 306 -9.77 -7.81 26.84
CA PHE A 306 -9.40 -7.70 25.43
C PHE A 306 -8.30 -8.72 25.09
N GLN A 307 -8.30 -9.28 23.89
CA GLN A 307 -7.20 -10.16 23.45
C GLN A 307 -5.86 -9.40 23.55
N SER A 308 -4.91 -9.97 24.28
CA SER A 308 -3.61 -9.37 24.53
C SER A 308 -2.78 -9.30 23.25
N GLN A 309 -1.90 -8.31 23.15
CA GLN A 309 -0.85 -8.28 22.12
C GLN A 309 -0.08 -9.61 22.13
N ARG A 310 0.09 -10.21 20.95
CA ARG A 310 0.90 -11.42 20.81
C ARG A 310 2.34 -11.10 21.15
N THR A 311 2.91 -11.84 22.09
CA THR A 311 4.30 -11.67 22.53
C THR A 311 5.31 -12.45 21.69
N TRP A 312 4.86 -13.03 20.57
CA TRP A 312 5.69 -13.76 19.62
C TRP A 312 5.60 -13.15 18.23
N VAL A 313 6.63 -13.44 17.44
CA VAL A 313 6.79 -12.96 16.08
C VAL A 313 5.98 -13.89 15.16
N ASP A 314 5.02 -13.33 14.42
CA ASP A 314 4.28 -14.11 13.41
C ASP A 314 5.20 -14.47 12.22
N ALA A 315 6.15 -13.59 11.87
CA ALA A 315 7.18 -13.79 10.84
C ALA A 315 8.46 -12.97 11.10
#